data_AF-A0A2V8P8Z2-F1
#
_entry.id   AF-A0A2V8P8Z2-F1
#
_cell.length_a   1.000
_cell.length_b   1.000
_cell.length_c   1.000
_cell.angle_alpha   90.00
_cell.angle_beta   90.00
_cell.angle_gamma   90.00
#
_symmetry.space_group_name_H-M   'P 1'
#
loop_
_entity.id
_entity.type
_entity.pdbx_description
1 polymer ?
#
loop_
_entity_poly.entity_id
_entity_poly.type
_entity_poly.pdbx_seq_one_letter_code
_entity_poly.pdbx_strand_id
1 'polypeptide(L)'
;MTGLTRALCYSSILTAIILFQSSSANGQSADAKGTGSISGRVTIGDKPAPGIVMVVSGLNQQVSGRQVTADADGRFRIDGLNA
;
A
#
# COMPACT_ATOMS: atom_id res chain seq x y z
N MET A 1 4.85 -43.49 44.43
CA MET A 1 3.74 -43.03 43.54
C MET A 1 3.66 -41.50 43.40
N THR A 2 4.40 -40.71 44.20
CA THR A 2 4.38 -39.24 44.18
C THR A 2 5.18 -38.58 43.05
N GLY A 3 6.21 -39.25 42.50
CA GLY A 3 7.04 -38.68 41.42
C GLY A 3 6.35 -38.66 40.06
N LEU A 4 5.68 -39.75 39.68
CA LEU A 4 5.01 -39.89 38.38
C LEU A 4 3.82 -38.93 38.25
N THR A 5 3.02 -38.76 39.31
CA THR A 5 1.90 -37.81 39.34
C THR A 5 2.38 -36.36 39.19
N ARG A 6 3.52 -36.02 39.83
CA ARG A 6 4.12 -34.68 39.69
C ARG A 6 4.64 -34.44 38.28
N ALA A 7 5.30 -35.42 37.66
CA ALA A 7 5.79 -35.30 36.29
C ALA A 7 4.65 -35.10 35.28
N LEU A 8 3.55 -35.84 35.43
CA LEU A 8 2.36 -35.69 34.58
C LEU A 8 1.72 -34.31 34.76
N CYS A 9 1.62 -33.80 36.00
CA CYS A 9 1.13 -32.44 36.25
C CYS A 9 2.00 -31.37 35.57
N TYR A 10 3.32 -31.46 35.67
CA TYR A 10 4.21 -30.48 35.03
C TYR A 10 4.10 -30.52 33.51
N SER A 11 3.97 -31.71 32.92
CA SER A 11 3.75 -31.86 31.48
C SER A 11 2.44 -31.17 31.04
N SER A 12 1.34 -31.40 31.76
CA SER A 12 0.04 -30.80 31.43
C SER A 12 0.05 -29.28 31.55
N ILE A 13 0.73 -28.73 32.56
CA ILE A 13 0.88 -27.28 32.75
C ILE A 13 1.70 -26.69 31.59
N LEU A 14 2.79 -27.33 31.19
CA LEU A 14 3.65 -26.85 30.12
C LEU A 14 2.90 -26.82 28.77
N THR A 15 2.13 -27.86 28.47
CA THR A 15 1.32 -27.91 27.24
C THR A 15 0.24 -26.83 27.20
N ALA A 16 -0.42 -26.56 28.33
CA ALA A 16 -1.44 -25.50 28.42
C ALA A 16 -0.87 -24.11 28.16
N ILE A 17 0.35 -23.83 28.63
CA ILE A 17 1.03 -22.52 28.43
C ILE A 17 1.36 -22.29 26.95
N ILE A 18 1.85 -23.32 26.23
CA ILE A 18 2.24 -23.20 24.82
C ILE A 18 1.02 -22.90 23.94
N LEU A 19 -0.11 -23.55 24.20
CA LEU A 19 -1.35 -23.33 23.46
C LEU A 19 -1.91 -21.92 23.69
N PHE A 20 -1.76 -21.36 24.90
CA PHE A 20 -2.25 -20.03 25.23
C PHE A 20 -1.47 -18.90 24.56
N GLN A 21 -0.18 -19.11 24.28
CA GLN A 21 0.68 -18.11 23.63
C GLN A 21 0.59 -18.10 22.10
N SER A 22 -0.18 -19.00 21.49
CA SER A 22 -0.30 -19.10 20.03
C SER A 22 -1.28 -18.07 19.41
N SER A 23 -1.94 -17.26 20.25
CA SER A 23 -2.97 -16.34 19.79
C SER A 23 -2.37 -14.98 19.43
N SER A 24 -2.28 -14.75 18.12
CA SER A 24 -2.10 -13.45 17.44
C SER A 24 -0.66 -13.10 17.06
N ALA A 25 -0.17 -13.70 15.96
CA ALA A 25 0.81 -13.03 15.12
C ALA A 25 0.13 -11.82 14.48
N ASN A 26 0.29 -10.64 15.07
CA ASN A 26 -0.20 -9.40 14.51
C ASN A 26 0.72 -9.05 13.33
N GLY A 27 0.33 -9.47 12.13
CA GLY A 27 1.08 -9.14 10.91
C GLY A 27 1.05 -7.64 10.72
N GLN A 28 2.21 -6.98 10.80
CA GLN A 28 2.35 -5.60 10.33
C GLN A 28 2.10 -5.61 8.82
N SER A 29 0.88 -5.25 8.41
CA SER A 29 0.65 -4.81 7.04
C SER A 29 1.52 -3.59 6.78
N ALA A 30 2.20 -3.58 5.63
CA ALA A 30 3.00 -2.44 5.21
C ALA A 30 2.15 -1.16 5.28
N ASP A 31 2.69 -0.10 5.88
CA ASP A 31 2.11 1.24 5.85
C ASP A 31 1.98 1.64 4.37
N ALA A 32 0.77 1.56 3.83
CA ALA A 32 0.48 2.02 2.49
C ALA A 32 0.57 3.55 2.52
N LYS A 33 1.77 4.09 2.38
CA LYS A 33 1.97 5.50 2.06
C LYS A 33 1.17 5.80 0.81
N GLY A 34 0.04 6.48 0.99
CA GLY A 34 -0.84 6.83 -0.12
C GLY A 34 -0.08 7.64 -1.14
N THR A 35 -0.15 7.24 -2.41
CA THR A 35 0.41 8.05 -3.51
C THR A 35 -0.60 9.12 -3.92
N GLY A 36 -0.12 10.31 -4.28
CA GLY A 36 -0.92 11.37 -4.87
C GLY A 36 -1.43 11.03 -6.28
N SER A 37 -2.49 11.73 -6.69
CA SER A 37 -3.06 11.67 -8.03
C SER A 37 -3.39 13.08 -8.53
N ILE A 38 -3.04 13.38 -9.78
CA ILE A 38 -3.46 14.60 -10.48
C ILE A 38 -4.33 14.21 -11.67
N SER A 39 -5.51 14.82 -11.80
CA SER A 39 -6.41 14.61 -12.93
C SER A 39 -6.98 15.93 -13.42
N GLY A 40 -7.35 15.96 -14.69
CA GLY A 40 -7.98 17.15 -15.27
C GLY A 40 -8.36 16.94 -16.73
N ARG A 41 -8.54 18.07 -17.42
CA ARG A 41 -8.89 18.10 -18.84
C ARG A 41 -8.05 19.16 -19.57
N VAL A 42 -7.55 18.81 -20.74
CA VAL A 42 -6.82 19.69 -21.64
C VAL A 42 -7.74 20.12 -22.78
N THR A 43 -7.72 21.41 -23.09
CA THR A 43 -8.52 22.00 -24.15
C THR A 43 -7.68 22.93 -25.02
N ILE A 44 -8.13 23.12 -26.27
CA ILE A 44 -7.66 24.19 -27.16
C ILE A 44 -8.87 25.07 -27.44
N GLY A 45 -8.92 26.23 -26.79
CA GLY A 45 -10.16 27.00 -26.64
C GLY A 45 -11.22 26.18 -25.90
N ASP A 46 -12.44 26.13 -26.43
CA ASP A 46 -13.56 25.38 -25.84
C ASP A 46 -13.60 23.89 -26.23
N LYS A 47 -12.68 23.43 -27.09
CA LYS A 47 -12.70 22.05 -27.64
C LYS A 47 -11.75 21.12 -26.88
N PRO A 48 -12.10 19.82 -26.72
CA PRO A 48 -11.17 18.82 -26.18
C PRO A 48 -9.87 18.77 -27.00
N ALA A 49 -8.75 18.55 -26.33
CA ALA A 49 -7.44 18.41 -26.94
C ALA A 49 -6.92 16.96 -26.78
N PRO A 50 -7.43 16.02 -27.59
CA PRO A 50 -6.97 14.63 -27.54
C PRO A 50 -5.53 14.49 -28.00
N GLY A 51 -4.80 13.54 -27.43
CA GLY A 51 -3.42 13.22 -27.84
C GLY A 51 -2.34 14.15 -27.27
N ILE A 52 -2.69 15.18 -26.49
CA ILE A 52 -1.71 16.03 -25.80
C ILE A 52 -1.00 15.23 -24.70
N VAL A 53 0.32 15.28 -24.70
CA VAL A 53 1.16 14.63 -23.68
C VAL A 53 1.35 15.55 -22.49
N MET A 54 1.01 15.05 -21.31
CA MET A 54 1.17 15.71 -20.02
C MET A 54 2.33 15.07 -19.28
N VAL A 55 3.22 15.89 -18.72
CA VAL A 55 4.38 15.44 -17.94
C VAL A 55 4.37 16.15 -16.60
N VAL A 56 4.47 15.40 -15.51
CA VAL A 56 4.62 15.96 -14.16
C VAL A 56 6.07 15.84 -13.73
N SER A 57 6.67 16.97 -13.36
CA SER A 57 8.04 17.05 -12.84
C SER A 57 8.00 17.64 -11.43
N GLY A 58 8.65 16.98 -10.48
CA GLY A 58 8.87 17.51 -9.14
C GLY A 58 10.02 18.51 -9.10
N LEU A 59 9.98 19.46 -8.16
CA LEU A 59 11.06 20.45 -7.96
C LEU A 59 12.38 19.79 -7.52
N ASN A 60 12.29 18.65 -6.82
CA ASN A 60 13.43 17.79 -6.53
C ASN A 60 13.56 16.79 -7.69
N GLN A 61 14.60 16.97 -8.50
CA GLN A 61 14.88 16.36 -9.82
C GLN A 61 14.88 14.81 -9.89
N GLN A 62 14.49 14.13 -8.82
CA GLN A 62 14.51 12.67 -8.69
C GLN A 62 13.16 12.01 -9.02
N VAL A 63 12.09 12.78 -9.20
CA VAL A 63 10.84 12.23 -9.75
C VAL A 63 11.04 12.07 -11.26
N SER A 64 11.31 10.84 -11.69
CA SER A 64 11.26 10.47 -13.11
C SER A 64 9.85 10.81 -13.61
N GLY A 65 9.76 11.83 -14.47
CA GLY A 65 8.50 12.48 -14.77
C GLY A 65 7.50 11.49 -15.35
N ARG A 66 6.36 11.30 -14.67
CA ARG A 66 5.32 10.41 -15.17
C ARG A 66 4.57 11.13 -16.28
N GLN A 67 4.50 10.51 -17.44
CA GLN A 67 3.74 11.04 -18.57
C GLN A 67 2.39 10.32 -18.74
N VAL A 68 1.40 11.06 -19.22
CA VAL A 68 0.13 10.51 -19.69
C VAL A 68 -0.34 11.28 -20.91
N THR A 69 -1.03 10.61 -21.82
CA THR A 69 -1.63 11.24 -22.99
C THR A 69 -3.12 11.49 -22.72
N ALA A 70 -3.60 12.67 -23.08
CA ALA A 70 -5.02 13.02 -22.97
C ALA A 70 -5.88 12.16 -23.91
N ASP A 71 -7.01 11.66 -23.40
CA ASP A 71 -7.95 10.82 -24.15
C ASP A 71 -8.80 11.60 -25.17
N ALA A 72 -9.77 10.94 -25.80
CA ALA A 72 -10.67 11.54 -26.81
C ALA A 72 -11.44 12.77 -26.29
N ASP A 73 -11.73 12.83 -25.00
CA ASP A 73 -12.40 13.95 -24.33
C ASP A 73 -11.41 14.99 -23.78
N GLY A 74 -10.12 14.81 -24.03
CA GLY A 74 -9.03 15.62 -23.51
C GLY A 74 -8.75 15.36 -22.03
N ARG A 75 -9.29 14.30 -21.43
CA ARG A 75 -9.11 14.02 -20.00
C ARG A 75 -7.80 13.27 -19.76
N PHE A 76 -7.24 13.48 -18.58
CA PHE A 76 -6.02 12.81 -18.15
C PHE A 76 -6.05 12.53 -16.64
N ARG A 77 -5.30 11.51 -16.23
CA ARG A 77 -5.06 11.20 -14.82
C ARG A 77 -3.65 10.60 -14.66
N ILE A 78 -2.91 11.11 -13.69
CA ILE A 78 -1.56 10.71 -13.33
C ILE A 78 -1.59 10.26 -11.87
N ASP A 79 -1.50 8.95 -11.68
CA ASP A 79 -1.46 8.32 -10.38
C ASP A 79 -0.04 8.16 -9.85
N GLY A 80 0.11 7.61 -8.64
CA GLY A 80 1.40 7.15 -8.14
C GLY A 80 2.42 8.26 -7.91
N LEU A 81 1.96 9.49 -7.70
CA LEU A 81 2.85 10.62 -7.42
C LEU A 81 3.33 10.49 -5.97
N ASN A 82 4.64 10.44 -5.78
CA ASN A 82 5.19 10.46 -4.43
C ASN A 82 5.07 11.88 -3.85
N ALA A 83 4.73 11.98 -2.57
CA ALA A 83 4.70 13.25 -1.84
C ALA A 83 6.11 13.69 -1.42
#